data_AF-A0A1M5C0R4-F1
#
_entry.id   AF-A0A1M5C0R4-F1
#
_cell.length_a   1.000
_cell.length_b   1.000
_cell.length_c   1.000
_cell.angle_alpha   90.00
_cell.angle_beta   90.00
_cell.angle_gamma   90.00
#
_symmetry.space_group_name_H-M   'P 1'
#
loop_
_entity.id
_entity.type
_entity.pdbx_description
1 polymer ?
#
loop_
_entity_poly.entity_id
_entity_poly.type
_entity_poly.pdbx_seq_one_letter_code
_entity_poly.pdbx_strand_id
1 'polypeptide(L)'
;MNAGEDTQSLRKIIEFTRLISIFILSIHFYMCCYMAFKRFGWTAEITDRIILNISKTGLFDDLLTPKLGSLILLIYLFLALKDEKIRHIVDQHIKKGFSMFIYDYKFDDLSKIAYNNLLQYQGNYAIKPKFFVIDFDKIFHRCNPLDPESMDDFTDATESGRTIMLGLNKDWSKKSGDFFVESPINFFTTR
;
A
#
# COMPACT_ATOMS: atom_id res chain seq x y z
N MET A 1 -11.34 -19.42 11.72
CA MET A 1 -10.11 -19.41 10.90
C MET A 1 -9.19 -18.35 11.47
N ASN A 2 -8.01 -18.73 11.95
CA ASN A 2 -7.10 -17.91 12.74
C ASN A 2 -6.34 -16.89 11.86
N ALA A 3 -6.98 -15.77 11.49
CA ALA A 3 -6.33 -14.72 10.69
C ALA A 3 -5.04 -14.15 11.34
N GLY A 4 -4.88 -14.28 12.66
CA GLY A 4 -3.65 -13.89 13.37
C GLY A 4 -2.46 -14.84 13.14
N GLU A 5 -2.72 -16.12 12.88
CA GLU A 5 -1.67 -17.13 12.68
C GLU A 5 -1.10 -17.06 11.25
N ASP A 6 -1.98 -16.83 10.27
CA ASP A 6 -1.61 -16.64 8.86
C ASP A 6 -0.80 -15.36 8.63
N THR A 7 -1.09 -14.29 9.38
CA THR A 7 -0.32 -13.03 9.28
C THR A 7 1.07 -13.15 9.94
N GLN A 8 1.18 -13.87 11.06
CA GLN A 8 2.46 -14.09 11.72
C GLN A 8 3.38 -15.02 10.91
N SER A 9 2.82 -16.06 10.27
CA SER A 9 3.58 -16.95 9.39
C SER A 9 4.06 -16.21 8.14
N LEU A 10 3.20 -15.39 7.52
CA LEU A 10 3.57 -14.51 6.41
C LEU A 10 4.72 -13.57 6.79
N ARG A 11 4.65 -12.93 7.97
CA ARG A 11 5.73 -12.06 8.45
C ARG A 11 7.07 -12.78 8.60
N LYS A 12 7.08 -14.02 9.09
CA LYS A 12 8.31 -14.84 9.18
C LYS A 12 8.89 -15.13 7.80
N ILE A 13 8.05 -15.46 6.83
CA ILE A 13 8.48 -15.69 5.43
C ILE A 13 9.09 -14.42 4.85
N ILE A 14 8.48 -13.27 5.13
CA ILE A 14 8.96 -11.96 4.68
C ILE A 14 10.33 -11.65 5.28
N GLU A 15 10.51 -11.83 6.58
CA GLU A 15 11.79 -11.61 7.27
C GLU A 15 12.89 -12.54 6.74
N PHE A 16 12.55 -13.81 6.49
CA PHE A 16 13.46 -14.78 5.92
C PHE A 16 13.88 -14.43 4.48
N THR A 17 12.94 -13.97 3.64
CA THR A 17 13.23 -13.55 2.26
C THR A 17 14.14 -12.32 2.22
N ARG A 18 13.93 -11.38 3.14
CA ARG A 18 14.82 -10.22 3.32
C ARG A 18 16.23 -10.67 3.73
N LEU A 19 16.31 -11.60 4.68
CA LEU A 19 17.59 -12.16 5.14
C LEU A 19 18.35 -12.82 3.98
N ILE A 20 17.67 -13.63 3.16
CA ILE A 20 18.28 -14.26 1.97
C ILE A 20 18.80 -13.20 1.00
N SER A 21 18.03 -12.15 0.73
CA SER A 21 18.43 -11.08 -0.19
C SER A 21 19.70 -10.36 0.29
N ILE A 22 19.79 -10.07 1.60
CA ILE A 22 20.97 -9.49 2.23
C ILE A 22 22.16 -10.46 2.19
N PHE A 23 21.90 -11.75 2.43
CA PHE A 23 22.92 -12.79 2.42
C PHE A 23 23.55 -12.97 1.03
N ILE A 24 22.74 -13.01 -0.03
CA ILE A 24 23.21 -13.04 -1.42
C ILE A 24 24.12 -11.84 -1.70
N LEU A 25 23.71 -10.63 -1.31
CA LEU A 25 24.49 -9.42 -1.52
C LEU A 25 25.80 -9.42 -0.71
N SER A 26 25.76 -9.99 0.50
CA SER A 26 26.93 -10.11 1.38
C SER A 26 27.98 -11.09 0.83
N ILE A 27 27.53 -12.23 0.28
CA ILE A 27 28.40 -13.18 -0.42
C ILE A 27 29.02 -12.52 -1.66
N HIS A 28 28.21 -11.81 -2.45
CA HIS A 28 28.70 -11.10 -3.62
C HIS A 28 29.76 -10.05 -3.25
N PHE A 29 29.52 -9.28 -2.20
CA PHE A 29 30.49 -8.31 -1.67
C PHE A 29 31.79 -8.98 -1.22
N TYR A 30 31.71 -10.11 -0.49
CA TYR A 30 32.90 -10.85 -0.08
C TYR A 30 33.74 -11.30 -1.28
N MET A 31 33.10 -11.85 -2.33
CA MET A 31 33.80 -12.29 -3.53
C MET A 31 34.45 -11.13 -4.28
N CYS A 32 33.75 -10.01 -4.46
CA CYS A 32 34.32 -8.83 -5.12
C CYS A 32 35.52 -8.25 -4.35
N CYS A 33 35.46 -8.28 -3.02
CA CYS A 33 36.51 -7.73 -2.15
C CYS A 33 37.51 -8.78 -1.63
N TYR A 34 37.50 -10.00 -2.17
CA TYR A 34 38.30 -11.11 -1.66
C TYR A 34 39.79 -10.80 -1.61
N MET A 35 40.32 -10.14 -2.64
CA MET A 35 41.74 -9.76 -2.71
C MET A 35 42.15 -8.78 -1.59
N ALA A 36 41.24 -7.88 -1.19
CA ALA A 36 41.47 -6.98 -0.06
C ALA A 36 41.43 -7.75 1.27
N PHE A 37 40.43 -8.63 1.46
CA PHE A 37 40.33 -9.47 2.66
C PHE A 37 41.55 -10.37 2.86
N LYS A 38 42.07 -10.94 1.77
CA LYS A 38 43.31 -11.74 1.80
C LYS A 38 44.51 -10.92 2.27
N ARG A 39 44.62 -9.66 1.82
CA ARG A 39 45.69 -8.75 2.26
C ARG A 39 45.57 -8.36 3.73
N PHE A 40 44.36 -8.24 4.25
CA PHE A 40 44.09 -7.93 5.66
C PHE A 40 44.20 -9.17 6.58
N GLY A 41 44.40 -10.37 6.04
CA GLY A 41 44.40 -11.61 6.83
C GLY A 41 43.03 -11.96 7.41
N TRP A 42 41.95 -11.45 6.83
CA TRP A 42 40.57 -11.67 7.28
C TRP A 42 39.88 -12.85 6.57
N THR A 43 40.66 -13.71 5.90
CA THR A 43 40.16 -14.90 5.20
C THR A 43 40.23 -16.12 6.11
N ALA A 44 39.14 -16.89 6.19
CA ALA A 44 39.10 -18.16 6.92
C ALA A 44 38.92 -19.32 5.91
N GLU A 45 39.65 -20.43 6.12
CA GLU A 45 39.65 -21.58 5.19
C GLU A 45 38.24 -22.18 5.02
N ILE A 46 37.44 -22.16 6.09
CA ILE A 46 36.05 -22.62 6.08
C ILE A 46 35.19 -21.74 5.15
N THR A 47 35.33 -20.41 5.25
CA THR A 47 34.59 -19.44 4.44
C THR A 47 34.93 -19.60 2.96
N ASP A 48 36.21 -19.76 2.65
CA ASP A 48 36.68 -19.91 1.28
C ASP A 48 36.15 -21.20 0.64
N ARG A 49 36.10 -22.30 1.40
CA ARG A 49 35.55 -23.58 0.94
C ARG A 49 34.04 -23.51 0.68
N ILE A 50 33.29 -22.79 1.52
CA ILE A 50 31.85 -22.55 1.34
C ILE A 50 31.61 -21.72 0.08
N ILE A 51 32.36 -20.64 -0.10
CA ILE A 51 32.18 -19.72 -1.23
C ILE A 51 32.54 -20.38 -2.56
N LEU A 52 33.56 -21.24 -2.59
CA LEU A 52 33.89 -22.07 -3.76
C LEU A 52 32.77 -23.01 -4.19
N ASN A 53 31.96 -23.51 -3.25
CA ASN A 53 30.82 -24.36 -3.57
C ASN A 53 29.62 -23.53 -4.04
N ILE A 54 29.42 -22.35 -3.44
CA ILE A 54 28.34 -21.43 -3.80
C ILE A 54 28.60 -20.79 -5.17
N SER A 55 29.84 -20.46 -5.51
CA SER A 55 30.17 -19.87 -6.81
C SER A 55 29.85 -20.79 -7.98
N LYS A 56 29.89 -22.12 -7.78
CA LYS A 56 29.55 -23.12 -8.81
C LYS A 56 28.06 -23.17 -9.17
N THR A 57 27.21 -22.47 -8.43
CA THR A 57 25.76 -22.44 -8.68
C THR A 57 25.36 -21.55 -9.86
N GLY A 58 26.31 -20.80 -10.45
CA GLY A 58 26.07 -19.89 -11.56
C GLY A 58 25.44 -18.55 -11.18
N LEU A 59 24.95 -18.42 -9.93
CA LEU A 59 24.30 -17.20 -9.43
C LEU A 59 25.27 -16.01 -9.30
N PHE A 60 26.57 -16.29 -9.21
CA PHE A 60 27.62 -15.31 -8.93
C PHE A 60 28.67 -15.20 -10.04
N ASP A 61 28.38 -15.73 -11.23
CA ASP A 61 29.30 -15.74 -12.36
C ASP A 61 29.54 -14.33 -12.94
N ASP A 62 28.58 -13.42 -12.73
CA ASP A 62 28.65 -12.04 -13.21
C ASP A 62 28.42 -11.02 -12.08
N LEU A 63 28.87 -9.79 -12.30
CA LEU A 63 28.75 -8.68 -11.34
C LEU A 63 27.29 -8.21 -11.15
N LEU A 64 26.41 -8.42 -12.15
CA LEU A 64 25.05 -7.90 -12.13
C LEU A 64 24.02 -8.94 -11.68
N THR A 65 24.20 -10.22 -12.03
CA THR A 65 23.27 -11.30 -11.70
C THR A 65 22.85 -11.36 -10.22
N PRO A 66 23.77 -11.37 -9.24
CA PRO A 66 23.38 -11.42 -7.82
C PRO A 66 22.72 -10.12 -7.34
N LYS A 67 23.11 -8.96 -7.90
CA LYS A 67 22.49 -7.68 -7.59
C LYS A 67 21.05 -7.64 -8.08
N LEU A 68 20.82 -8.01 -9.35
CA LEU A 68 19.48 -8.07 -9.94
C LEU A 68 18.60 -9.11 -9.24
N GLY A 69 19.12 -10.30 -8.94
CA GLY A 69 18.39 -11.33 -8.21
C GLY A 69 17.93 -10.85 -6.82
N SER A 70 18.83 -10.23 -6.04
CA SER A 70 18.48 -9.66 -4.74
C SER A 70 17.45 -8.50 -4.84
N LEU A 71 17.56 -7.67 -5.89
CA LEU A 71 16.64 -6.57 -6.13
C LEU A 71 15.24 -7.08 -6.49
N ILE A 72 15.13 -8.08 -7.36
CA ILE A 72 13.85 -8.69 -7.75
C ILE A 72 13.15 -9.29 -6.53
N LEU A 73 13.88 -10.04 -5.70
CA LEU A 73 13.34 -10.60 -4.45
C LEU A 73 12.81 -9.50 -3.52
N LEU A 74 13.54 -8.39 -3.37
CA LEU A 74 13.12 -7.26 -2.55
C LEU A 74 11.91 -6.50 -3.13
N ILE A 75 11.81 -6.36 -4.46
CA ILE A 75 10.66 -5.71 -5.12
C ILE A 75 9.40 -6.55 -4.91
N TYR A 76 9.47 -7.86 -5.15
CA TYR A 76 8.33 -8.75 -4.92
C TYR A 76 7.87 -8.70 -3.46
N LEU A 77 8.83 -8.70 -2.53
CA LEU A 77 8.58 -8.58 -1.10
C LEU A 77 7.92 -7.25 -0.72
N PHE A 78 8.37 -6.14 -1.31
CA PHE A 78 7.80 -4.82 -1.06
C PHE A 78 6.33 -4.74 -1.49
N LEU A 79 6.00 -5.30 -2.65
CA LEU A 79 4.62 -5.37 -3.13
C LEU A 79 3.74 -6.18 -2.18
N ALA A 80 4.22 -7.34 -1.71
CA ALA A 80 3.48 -8.17 -0.75
C ALA A 80 3.24 -7.44 0.59
N LEU A 81 4.22 -6.67 1.07
CA LEU A 81 4.13 -5.90 2.32
C LEU A 81 3.16 -4.71 2.25
N LYS A 82 2.89 -4.18 1.05
CA LYS A 82 2.03 -3.00 0.89
C LYS A 82 0.61 -3.28 1.38
N ASP A 83 0.06 -4.45 1.02
CA ASP A 83 -1.30 -4.83 1.40
C ASP A 83 -1.39 -5.14 2.92
N GLU A 84 -0.36 -5.75 3.54
CA GLU A 84 -0.33 -6.00 5.00
C GLU A 84 -0.34 -4.69 5.80
N LYS A 85 0.43 -3.68 5.38
CA LYS A 85 0.51 -2.39 6.07
C LYS A 85 -0.84 -1.70 6.14
N ILE A 86 -1.63 -1.73 5.06
CA ILE A 86 -2.95 -1.11 5.02
C ILE A 86 -3.87 -1.79 6.05
N ARG A 87 -3.88 -3.12 6.12
CA ARG A 87 -4.68 -3.87 7.11
C ARG A 87 -4.35 -3.48 8.54
N HIS A 88 -3.06 -3.32 8.85
CA HIS A 88 -2.64 -2.88 10.18
C HIS A 88 -3.03 -1.43 10.47
N ILE A 89 -3.01 -0.55 9.47
CA ILE A 89 -3.48 0.84 9.63
C ILE A 89 -4.98 0.85 9.95
N VAL A 90 -5.78 0.06 9.23
CA VAL A 90 -7.23 -0.09 9.47
C VAL A 90 -7.51 -0.55 10.89
N ASP A 91 -6.86 -1.65 11.33
CA ASP A 91 -6.99 -2.16 12.70
C ASP A 91 -6.67 -1.10 13.75
N GLN A 92 -5.52 -0.43 13.63
CA GLN A 92 -5.09 0.56 14.62
C GLN A 92 -6.00 1.79 14.67
N HIS A 93 -6.51 2.27 13.55
CA HIS A 93 -7.41 3.42 13.53
C HIS A 93 -8.75 3.08 14.18
N ILE A 94 -9.33 1.94 13.83
CA ILE A 94 -10.60 1.48 14.40
C ILE A 94 -10.44 1.22 15.91
N LYS A 95 -9.36 0.54 16.31
CA LYS A 95 -9.06 0.26 17.72
C LYS A 95 -8.96 1.53 18.57
N LYS A 96 -8.40 2.61 18.01
CA LYS A 96 -8.27 3.92 18.68
C LYS A 96 -9.56 4.75 18.69
N GLY A 97 -10.63 4.27 18.06
CA GLY A 97 -11.92 4.99 18.02
C GLY A 97 -12.01 6.03 16.91
N PHE A 98 -11.16 5.97 15.88
CA PHE A 98 -11.27 6.85 14.72
C PHE A 98 -12.31 6.33 13.71
N SER A 99 -13.03 7.23 13.07
CA SER A 99 -13.79 6.93 11.85
C SER A 99 -12.85 6.92 10.64
N MET A 100 -13.26 6.25 9.56
CA MET A 100 -12.43 6.12 8.37
C MET A 100 -13.25 6.00 7.10
N PHE A 101 -12.68 6.52 6.01
CA PHE A 101 -13.17 6.31 4.65
C PHE A 101 -12.22 5.36 3.92
N ILE A 102 -12.74 4.24 3.42
CA ILE A 102 -11.95 3.15 2.83
C ILE A 102 -12.33 3.01 1.37
N TYR A 103 -11.33 3.13 0.49
CA TYR A 103 -11.46 2.72 -0.91
C TYR A 103 -10.92 1.30 -1.07
N ASP A 104 -11.81 0.34 -1.29
CA ASP A 104 -11.46 -1.07 -1.46
C ASP A 104 -11.40 -1.46 -2.93
N TYR A 105 -10.19 -1.39 -3.51
CA TYR A 105 -9.97 -1.74 -4.92
C TYR A 105 -10.16 -3.25 -5.20
N LYS A 106 -9.95 -4.11 -4.21
CA LYS A 106 -10.08 -5.58 -4.32
C LYS A 106 -11.29 -6.03 -3.49
N PHE A 107 -12.44 -5.42 -3.74
CA PHE A 107 -13.65 -5.67 -2.96
C PHE A 107 -13.97 -7.18 -2.90
N ASP A 108 -14.23 -7.78 -1.73
CA ASP A 108 -14.52 -7.18 -0.41
C ASP A 108 -13.42 -7.37 0.65
N ASP A 109 -12.16 -7.47 0.24
CA ASP A 109 -11.03 -7.84 1.11
C ASP A 109 -10.81 -6.85 2.27
N LEU A 110 -10.56 -5.57 1.98
CA LEU A 110 -10.34 -4.56 3.04
C LEU A 110 -11.64 -4.26 3.80
N SER A 111 -12.78 -4.31 3.11
CA SER A 111 -14.10 -4.05 3.68
C SER A 111 -14.44 -5.05 4.79
N LYS A 112 -14.21 -6.35 4.58
CA LYS A 112 -14.40 -7.39 5.60
C LYS A 112 -13.53 -7.16 6.82
N ILE A 113 -12.27 -6.77 6.63
CA ILE A 113 -11.33 -6.52 7.73
C ILE A 113 -11.79 -5.34 8.56
N ALA A 114 -12.17 -4.24 7.91
CA ALA A 114 -12.67 -3.05 8.58
C ALA A 114 -13.95 -3.36 9.37
N TYR A 115 -14.89 -4.10 8.78
CA TYR A 115 -16.13 -4.47 9.45
C TYR A 115 -15.89 -5.37 10.67
N ASN A 116 -15.03 -6.38 10.55
CA ASN A 116 -14.69 -7.28 11.66
C ASN A 116 -13.99 -6.53 12.80
N ASN A 117 -13.03 -5.65 12.48
CA ASN A 117 -12.36 -4.81 13.46
C ASN A 117 -13.35 -3.87 14.15
N LEU A 118 -14.32 -3.31 13.40
CA LEU A 118 -15.36 -2.48 13.97
C LEU A 118 -16.24 -3.27 14.95
N LEU A 119 -16.68 -4.47 14.58
CA LEU A 119 -17.46 -5.33 15.49
C LEU A 119 -16.71 -5.63 16.79
N GLN A 120 -15.39 -5.82 16.71
CA GLN A 120 -14.53 -6.08 17.86
C GLN A 120 -14.31 -4.85 18.75
N TYR A 121 -14.08 -3.68 18.16
CA TYR A 121 -13.67 -2.46 18.89
C TYR A 121 -14.74 -1.38 18.98
N GLN A 122 -15.97 -1.62 18.52
CA GLN A 122 -17.09 -0.66 18.59
C GLN A 122 -17.36 -0.13 20.02
N GLY A 123 -17.00 -0.89 21.06
CA GLY A 123 -17.12 -0.47 22.46
C GLY A 123 -16.15 0.65 22.86
N ASN A 124 -15.09 0.89 22.08
CA ASN A 124 -14.12 1.96 22.33
C ASN A 124 -14.63 3.34 21.88
N TYR A 125 -15.75 3.40 21.15
CA TYR A 125 -16.30 4.63 20.61
C TYR A 125 -17.31 5.25 21.58
N ALA A 126 -17.18 6.56 21.83
CA ALA A 126 -18.18 7.32 22.58
C ALA A 126 -19.56 7.29 21.88
N ILE A 127 -19.56 7.36 20.55
CA ILE A 127 -20.75 7.20 19.70
C ILE A 127 -20.46 6.06 18.72
N LYS A 128 -21.25 4.99 18.78
CA LYS A 128 -21.04 3.81 17.92
C LYS A 128 -21.17 4.19 16.44
N PRO A 129 -20.12 4.00 15.63
CA PRO A 129 -20.17 4.36 14.22
C PRO A 129 -21.00 3.33 13.45
N LYS A 130 -21.66 3.80 12.38
CA LYS A 130 -22.36 2.96 11.41
C LYS A 130 -21.42 2.61 10.26
N PHE A 131 -21.60 1.42 9.69
CA PHE A 131 -20.80 0.95 8.55
C PHE A 131 -21.60 1.13 7.26
N PHE A 132 -21.15 2.05 6.40
CA PHE A 132 -21.78 2.32 5.11
C PHE A 132 -20.87 1.84 3.97
N VAL A 133 -21.49 1.27 2.93
CA VAL A 133 -20.81 0.73 1.74
C VAL A 133 -21.47 1.29 0.50
N ILE A 134 -20.68 1.96 -0.32
CA ILE A 134 -21.07 2.43 -1.65
C ILE A 134 -20.38 1.51 -2.65
N ASP A 135 -21.18 0.73 -3.37
CA ASP A 135 -20.74 -0.24 -4.38
C ASP A 135 -21.59 0.01 -5.64
N PHE A 136 -20.91 0.07 -6.79
CA PHE A 136 -21.51 0.41 -8.08
C PHE A 136 -22.08 -0.81 -8.80
N ASP A 137 -21.63 -2.01 -8.47
CA ASP A 137 -22.13 -3.27 -9.04
C ASP A 137 -23.35 -3.76 -8.24
N LYS A 138 -23.28 -3.67 -6.91
CA LYS A 138 -24.37 -4.05 -6.01
C LYS A 138 -24.74 -2.92 -5.07
N ILE A 139 -25.99 -2.48 -5.14
CA ILE A 139 -26.47 -1.39 -4.27
C ILE A 139 -26.63 -1.89 -2.83
N PHE A 140 -25.73 -1.48 -1.93
CA PHE A 140 -25.85 -1.65 -0.47
C PHE A 140 -26.43 -0.40 0.19
N HIS A 141 -25.71 0.72 0.09
CA HIS A 141 -26.16 2.03 0.58
C HIS A 141 -26.12 3.06 -0.56
N ARG A 142 -26.99 4.05 -0.47
CA ARG A 142 -27.07 5.14 -1.45
C ARG A 142 -26.42 6.38 -0.88
N CYS A 143 -25.65 7.05 -1.72
CA CYS A 143 -25.15 8.40 -1.48
C CYS A 143 -25.50 9.18 -2.74
N ASN A 144 -26.27 10.25 -2.60
CA ASN A 144 -26.52 11.19 -3.68
C ASN A 144 -25.70 12.45 -3.39
N PRO A 145 -24.56 12.66 -4.09
CA PRO A 145 -23.75 13.87 -3.92
C PRO A 145 -24.47 15.16 -4.37
N LEU A 146 -25.61 15.01 -5.05
CA LEU A 146 -26.45 16.10 -5.55
C LEU A 146 -27.80 16.14 -4.82
N ASP A 147 -27.86 15.70 -3.57
CA ASP A 147 -29.09 15.76 -2.80
C ASP A 147 -29.41 17.21 -2.41
N PRO A 148 -30.51 17.81 -2.92
CA PRO A 148 -30.83 19.21 -2.63
C PRO A 148 -31.05 19.47 -1.14
N GLU A 149 -31.50 18.46 -0.39
CA GLU A 149 -31.69 18.57 1.07
C GLU A 149 -30.36 18.70 1.84
N SER A 150 -29.24 18.38 1.20
CA SER A 150 -27.89 18.50 1.78
C SER A 150 -27.13 19.75 1.34
N MET A 151 -27.75 20.60 0.51
CA MET A 151 -27.17 21.85 0.03
C MET A 151 -27.91 23.02 0.68
N ASP A 152 -27.34 23.57 1.74
CA ASP A 152 -27.99 24.62 2.53
C ASP A 152 -27.79 26.00 1.89
N ASP A 153 -26.68 26.20 1.17
CA ASP A 153 -26.37 27.46 0.50
C ASP A 153 -25.81 27.30 -0.93
N PHE A 154 -25.62 28.44 -1.59
CA PHE A 154 -25.05 28.49 -2.94
C PHE A 154 -23.60 27.99 -3.00
N THR A 155 -22.86 28.09 -1.90
CA THR A 155 -21.49 27.58 -1.78
C THR A 155 -21.48 26.07 -1.90
N ASP A 156 -22.38 25.35 -1.20
CA ASP A 156 -22.49 23.89 -1.25
C ASP A 156 -22.76 23.38 -2.68
N ALA A 157 -23.69 24.04 -3.38
CA ALA A 157 -24.00 23.78 -4.78
C ALA A 157 -22.78 24.05 -5.67
N THR A 158 -22.06 25.14 -5.41
CA THR A 158 -20.87 25.53 -6.17
C THR A 158 -19.70 24.56 -5.97
N GLU A 159 -19.45 24.12 -4.74
CA GLU A 159 -18.40 23.15 -4.42
C GLU A 159 -18.70 21.76 -4.98
N SER A 160 -19.95 21.30 -4.84
CA SER A 160 -20.42 20.04 -5.42
C SER A 160 -20.30 20.06 -6.95
N GLY A 161 -20.75 21.13 -7.59
CA GLY A 161 -20.66 21.33 -9.03
C GLY A 161 -19.22 21.39 -9.54
N ARG A 162 -18.35 22.14 -8.84
CA ARG A 162 -16.92 22.21 -9.15
C ARG A 162 -16.27 20.83 -9.03
N THR A 163 -16.55 20.10 -7.96
CA THR A 163 -15.98 18.76 -7.72
C THR A 163 -16.35 17.79 -8.84
N ILE A 164 -17.62 17.79 -9.28
CA ILE A 164 -18.08 16.95 -10.40
C ILE A 164 -17.39 17.34 -11.70
N MET A 165 -17.41 18.63 -12.05
CA MET A 165 -16.88 19.13 -13.33
C MET A 165 -15.36 18.92 -13.45
N LEU A 166 -14.61 19.13 -12.36
CA LEU A 166 -13.17 18.82 -12.31
C LEU A 166 -12.91 17.31 -12.30
N GLY A 167 -13.82 16.51 -11.74
CA GLY A 167 -13.76 15.05 -11.79
C GLY A 167 -13.96 14.50 -13.21
N LEU A 168 -14.84 15.12 -14.00
CA LEU A 168 -15.10 14.77 -15.40
C LEU A 168 -13.93 15.15 -16.32
N ASN A 169 -13.26 16.28 -16.06
CA ASN A 169 -12.08 16.69 -16.81
C ASN A 169 -10.89 17.00 -15.90
N LYS A 170 -9.99 16.01 -15.76
CA LYS A 170 -8.82 16.11 -14.88
C LYS A 170 -7.85 17.23 -15.31
N ASP A 171 -7.81 17.63 -16.58
CA ASP A 171 -6.92 18.70 -17.05
C ASP A 171 -7.38 20.09 -16.58
N TRP A 172 -8.67 20.25 -16.28
CA TRP A 172 -9.23 21.50 -15.78
C TRP A 172 -8.74 21.83 -14.37
N SER A 173 -8.33 20.82 -13.59
CA SER A 173 -7.73 21.03 -12.26
C SER A 173 -6.48 21.91 -12.27
N LYS A 174 -5.74 21.93 -13.39
CA LYS A 174 -4.52 22.72 -13.59
C LYS A 174 -4.79 24.11 -14.18
N LYS A 175 -6.02 24.37 -14.60
CA LYS A 175 -6.45 25.60 -15.30
C LYS A 175 -7.45 26.39 -14.45
N SER A 176 -7.22 26.44 -13.15
CA SER A 176 -8.05 27.22 -12.23
C SER A 176 -8.01 28.71 -12.62
N GLY A 177 -9.17 29.34 -12.74
CA GLY A 177 -9.31 30.72 -13.20
C GLY A 177 -9.35 30.90 -14.72
N ASP A 178 -9.22 29.84 -15.53
CA ASP A 178 -9.48 29.90 -16.96
C ASP A 178 -10.99 30.04 -17.23
N PHE A 179 -11.36 31.00 -18.07
CA PHE A 179 -12.74 31.26 -18.46
C PHE A 179 -13.47 30.00 -18.95
N PHE A 180 -12.79 29.14 -19.71
CA PHE A 180 -13.40 27.92 -20.26
C PHE A 180 -13.61 26.82 -19.22
N VAL A 181 -12.99 26.93 -18.04
CA VAL A 181 -13.20 26.02 -16.91
C VAL A 181 -14.27 26.57 -15.98
N GLU A 182 -14.21 27.87 -15.67
CA GLU A 182 -15.13 28.50 -14.73
C GLU A 182 -16.54 28.70 -15.31
N SER A 183 -16.66 28.98 -16.61
CA SER A 183 -17.97 29.21 -17.25
C SER A 183 -18.91 27.99 -17.17
N PRO A 184 -18.49 26.76 -17.51
CA PRO A 184 -19.32 25.57 -17.33
C PRO A 184 -19.67 25.27 -15.86
N ILE A 185 -18.75 25.52 -14.93
CA ILE A 185 -19.00 25.31 -13.50
C ILE A 185 -20.09 26.29 -13.03
N ASN A 186 -19.94 27.58 -13.33
CA ASN A 186 -20.94 28.59 -12.97
C ASN A 186 -22.29 28.29 -13.62
N PHE A 187 -22.32 27.87 -14.90
CA PHE A 187 -23.56 27.49 -15.55
C PHE A 187 -24.26 26.30 -14.86
N PHE A 188 -23.48 25.32 -14.39
CA PHE A 188 -23.99 24.16 -13.68
C PHE A 188 -24.55 24.50 -12.30
N THR A 189 -24.00 25.50 -11.61
CA THR A 189 -24.31 25.80 -10.20
C THR A 189 -25.35 26.90 -10.02
N THR A 190 -25.60 27.72 -11.04
CA THR A 190 -26.48 28.91 -10.95
C THR A 190 -27.91 28.64 -11.45
N ARG A 191 -28.32 27.38 -11.61
CA ARG A 191 -29.67 27.00 -12.07
C ARG A 191 -30.56 26.47 -10.97
#